data_AF-A0A2S8S2X7-F1
#
_entry.id   AF-A0A2S8S2X7-F1
#
_cell.length_a   1.000
_cell.length_b   1.000
_cell.length_c   1.000
_cell.angle_alpha   90.00
_cell.angle_beta   90.00
_cell.angle_gamma   90.00
#
_symmetry.space_group_name_H-M   'P 1'
#
loop_
_entity.id
_entity.type
_entity.pdbx_description
1 polymer ?
#
loop_
_entity_poly.entity_id
_entity_poly.type
_entity_poly.pdbx_seq_one_letter_code
_entity_poly.pdbx_strand_id
1 'polypeptide(L)'
;MFTPLTLPEAFTPAECDRIIALAQSEPLDEAGLVRNTADHNIRRAELAWLDDRAGADWVMERIIALVARANREGFDFALTEFAESAQVARYGAEREGHFDWHSDIGAGAVAARRKLTMVVQLSEPGGYQGGTLELWPDGFAREAQKARGAATVFPSFVLHRVTPVTAGERWSLTIWAHGPAFR
;
A
#
# COMPACT_ATOMS: atom_id res chain seq x y z
N MET A 1 -1.58 -12.61 -18.21
CA MET A 1 -2.16 -12.61 -16.85
C MET A 1 -1.18 -11.88 -15.96
N PHE A 2 -1.60 -10.80 -15.29
CA PHE A 2 -0.70 -10.06 -14.40
C PHE A 2 -0.63 -10.77 -13.06
N THR A 3 0.51 -11.35 -12.75
CA THR A 3 0.74 -11.99 -11.45
C THR A 3 1.34 -10.95 -10.51
N PRO A 4 0.77 -10.69 -9.32
CA PRO A 4 1.41 -9.89 -8.30
C PRO A 4 2.80 -10.44 -7.96
N LEU A 5 3.80 -9.57 -7.87
CA LEU A 5 5.17 -9.94 -7.55
C LEU A 5 5.41 -9.74 -6.05
N THR A 6 5.90 -10.78 -5.37
CA THR A 6 6.24 -10.71 -3.94
C THR A 6 7.74 -10.56 -3.76
N LEU A 7 8.16 -9.59 -2.96
CA LEU A 7 9.53 -9.37 -2.50
C LEU A 7 9.55 -9.67 -0.98
N PRO A 8 9.95 -10.88 -0.55
CA PRO A 8 9.75 -11.33 0.84
C PRO A 8 10.57 -10.57 1.88
N GLU A 9 11.70 -9.98 1.48
CA GLU A 9 12.65 -9.29 2.36
C GLU A 9 12.83 -7.83 1.93
N ALA A 10 11.72 -7.15 1.62
CA ALA A 10 11.77 -5.75 1.18
C ALA A 10 12.27 -4.82 2.29
N PHE A 11 11.81 -5.07 3.52
CA PHE A 11 12.23 -4.39 4.74
C PHE A 11 12.48 -5.40 5.86
N THR A 12 13.45 -5.14 6.72
CA THR A 12 13.67 -5.93 7.94
C THR A 12 12.61 -5.59 9.01
N PRO A 13 12.38 -6.46 10.01
CA PRO A 13 11.47 -6.15 11.11
C PRO A 13 11.80 -4.83 11.83
N ALA A 14 13.08 -4.55 12.08
CA ALA A 14 13.53 -3.31 12.71
C ALA A 14 13.28 -2.07 11.82
N GLU A 15 13.42 -2.21 10.51
CA GLU A 15 13.04 -1.16 9.56
C GLU A 15 11.52 -0.93 9.56
N CYS A 16 10.71 -2.00 9.66
CA CYS A 16 9.25 -1.88 9.80
C CYS A 16 8.87 -1.14 11.10
N ASP A 17 9.50 -1.44 12.23
CA ASP A 17 9.30 -0.69 13.49
C ASP A 17 9.61 0.79 13.30
N ARG A 18 10.72 1.10 12.63
CA ARG A 18 11.14 2.48 12.37
C ARG A 18 10.14 3.22 11.47
N ILE A 19 9.57 2.56 10.46
CA ILE A 19 8.54 3.16 9.59
C ILE A 19 7.26 3.46 10.39
N ILE A 20 6.82 2.53 11.24
CA ILE A 20 5.65 2.75 12.11
C ILE A 20 5.91 3.92 13.07
N ALA A 21 7.09 3.97 13.70
CA ALA A 21 7.46 5.06 14.59
C ALA A 21 7.52 6.42 13.88
N LEU A 22 8.01 6.47 12.63
CA LEU A 22 7.96 7.68 11.81
C LEU A 22 6.52 8.12 11.54
N ALA A 23 5.63 7.20 11.17
CA ALA A 23 4.23 7.51 10.95
C ALA A 23 3.55 8.09 12.20
N GLN A 24 3.88 7.54 13.38
CA GLN A 24 3.37 7.96 14.68
C GLN A 24 4.04 9.19 15.30
N SER A 25 5.08 9.74 14.66
CA SER A 25 5.80 10.91 15.19
C SER A 25 4.96 12.18 15.24
N GLU A 26 3.88 12.23 14.46
CA GLU A 26 2.80 13.21 14.60
C GLU A 26 1.44 12.49 14.47
N PRO A 27 0.31 13.17 14.74
CA PRO A 27 -1.02 12.58 14.61
C PRO A 27 -1.27 11.98 13.22
N LEU A 28 -2.02 10.89 13.18
CA LEU A 28 -2.53 10.30 11.95
C LEU A 28 -3.81 11.02 11.53
N ASP A 29 -4.03 11.16 10.23
CA ASP A 29 -5.27 11.66 9.67
C ASP A 29 -6.29 10.53 9.51
N GLU A 30 -7.56 10.78 9.81
CA GLU A 30 -8.62 9.83 9.41
C GLU A 30 -8.71 9.76 7.88
N ALA A 31 -8.70 8.55 7.32
CA ALA A 31 -8.82 8.37 5.88
C ALA A 31 -10.20 8.80 5.38
N GLY A 32 -10.29 9.98 4.76
CA GLY A 32 -11.40 10.41 3.90
C GLY A 32 -11.00 10.33 2.42
N LEU A 33 -11.91 9.87 1.55
CA LEU A 33 -11.68 9.95 0.10
C LEU A 33 -11.57 11.42 -0.34
N VAL A 34 -10.56 11.72 -1.16
CA VAL A 34 -10.37 13.02 -1.80
C VAL A 34 -11.64 13.41 -2.56
N ARG A 35 -12.35 14.43 -2.06
CA ARG A 35 -13.51 15.14 -2.65
C ARG A 35 -14.71 14.25 -3.08
N ASN A 36 -15.80 14.47 -2.34
CA ASN A 36 -17.19 14.01 -2.52
C ASN A 36 -17.46 12.57 -2.09
N THR A 37 -18.32 12.45 -1.08
CA THR A 37 -18.76 11.24 -0.37
C THR A 37 -17.66 10.52 0.42
N ALA A 38 -17.52 10.91 1.69
CA ALA A 38 -16.97 10.07 2.75
C ALA A 38 -17.90 8.86 2.94
N ASP A 39 -17.85 7.92 2.02
CA ASP A 39 -18.49 6.62 2.23
C ASP A 39 -17.53 5.81 3.11
N HIS A 40 -17.66 5.96 4.44
CA HIS A 40 -16.92 5.21 5.45
C HIS A 40 -17.12 3.69 5.34
N ASN A 41 -17.96 3.22 4.42
CA ASN A 41 -18.09 1.82 4.04
C ASN A 41 -17.01 1.36 3.06
N ILE A 42 -16.35 2.28 2.35
CA ILE A 42 -15.29 1.94 1.38
C ILE A 42 -13.95 1.83 2.10
N ARG A 43 -13.63 2.73 3.04
CA ARG A 43 -12.35 2.70 3.77
C ARG A 43 -12.49 3.15 5.21
N ARG A 44 -11.86 2.40 6.12
CA ARG A 44 -11.68 2.74 7.54
C ARG A 44 -10.23 2.51 7.91
N ALA A 45 -9.46 3.58 7.93
CA ALA A 45 -8.03 3.57 8.26
C ALA A 45 -7.61 4.94 8.78
N GLU A 46 -6.48 4.99 9.47
CA GLU A 46 -5.77 6.23 9.79
C GLU A 46 -4.47 6.27 9.00
N LEU A 47 -4.08 7.44 8.50
CA LEU A 47 -3.02 7.61 7.51
C LEU A 47 -1.94 8.56 7.99
N ALA A 48 -0.72 8.30 7.56
CA ALA A 48 0.38 9.25 7.57
C ALA A 48 1.09 9.23 6.22
N TRP A 49 1.43 10.39 5.69
CA TRP A 49 2.31 10.51 4.53
C TRP A 49 3.74 10.75 5.01
N LEU A 50 4.70 10.03 4.44
CA LEU A 50 6.07 10.03 4.97
C LEU A 50 6.88 11.29 4.62
N ASP A 51 6.46 12.08 3.64
CA ASP A 51 7.03 13.39 3.31
C ASP A 51 6.73 14.44 4.39
N ASP A 52 5.64 14.25 5.14
CA ASP A 52 5.33 15.03 6.34
C ASP A 52 6.16 14.58 7.56
N ARG A 53 7.00 13.55 7.44
CA ARG A 53 7.76 12.97 8.55
C ARG A 53 9.27 13.13 8.33
N ALA A 54 9.92 13.91 9.18
CA ALA A 54 11.36 14.10 9.11
C ALA A 54 12.14 12.77 9.25
N GLY A 55 13.12 12.53 8.37
CA GLY A 55 14.00 11.36 8.43
C GLY A 55 13.46 10.10 7.75
N ALA A 56 12.44 10.23 6.90
CA ALA A 56 11.86 9.14 6.11
C ALA A 56 12.55 8.91 4.75
N ASP A 57 13.57 9.70 4.37
CA ASP A 57 14.22 9.66 3.04
C ASP A 57 14.69 8.26 2.62
N TRP A 58 15.28 7.52 3.57
CA TRP A 58 15.78 6.16 3.36
C TRP A 58 14.69 5.17 2.92
N VAL A 59 13.42 5.42 3.31
CA VAL A 59 12.28 4.59 2.92
C VAL A 59 12.03 4.75 1.43
N MET A 60 12.07 5.98 0.93
CA MET A 60 11.88 6.26 -0.50
C MET A 60 13.02 5.72 -1.35
N GLU A 61 14.27 5.84 -0.88
CA GLU A 61 15.43 5.22 -1.56
C GLU A 61 15.26 3.70 -1.69
N ARG A 62 14.81 3.02 -0.62
CA ARG A 62 14.53 1.58 -0.64
C ARG A 62 13.37 1.25 -1.58
N ILE A 63 12.28 2.02 -1.52
CA ILE A 63 11.11 1.86 -2.39
C ILE A 63 11.53 1.92 -3.87
N ILE A 64 12.31 2.92 -4.27
CA ILE A 64 12.75 3.12 -5.66
C ILE A 64 13.48 1.87 -6.16
N ALA A 65 14.39 1.33 -5.35
CA ALA A 65 15.14 0.12 -5.70
C ALA A 65 14.24 -1.12 -5.86
N LEU A 66 13.29 -1.30 -4.94
CA LEU A 66 12.35 -2.43 -4.94
C LEU A 66 11.38 -2.38 -6.12
N VAL A 67 10.79 -1.21 -6.38
CA VAL A 67 9.87 -1.02 -7.52
C VAL A 67 10.61 -1.18 -8.84
N ALA A 68 11.82 -0.63 -8.98
CA ALA A 68 12.62 -0.80 -10.18
C ALA A 68 12.95 -2.27 -10.43
N ARG A 69 13.26 -3.04 -9.37
CA ARG A 69 13.47 -4.50 -9.45
C ARG A 69 12.20 -5.21 -9.91
N ALA A 70 11.08 -4.99 -9.22
CA ALA A 70 9.81 -5.64 -9.54
C ALA A 70 9.35 -5.33 -10.97
N ASN A 71 9.54 -4.08 -11.42
CA ASN A 71 9.19 -3.67 -12.78
C ASN A 71 10.00 -4.45 -13.83
N ARG A 72 11.33 -4.59 -13.65
CA ARG A 72 12.18 -5.36 -14.55
C ARG A 72 11.86 -6.87 -14.55
N GLU A 73 11.50 -7.41 -13.40
CA GLU A 73 11.27 -8.85 -13.24
C GLU A 73 9.88 -9.31 -13.73
N GLY A 74 8.85 -8.44 -13.67
CA GLY A 74 7.48 -8.90 -13.86
C GLY A 74 6.52 -8.02 -14.65
N PHE A 75 6.82 -6.73 -14.91
CA PHE A 75 5.80 -5.80 -15.42
C PHE A 75 6.21 -5.01 -16.66
N ASP A 76 7.48 -4.61 -16.76
CA ASP A 76 8.07 -3.87 -17.88
C ASP A 76 7.27 -2.60 -18.27
N PHE A 77 6.74 -1.88 -17.28
CA PHE A 77 6.09 -0.59 -17.53
C PHE A 77 7.12 0.53 -17.70
N ALA A 78 6.80 1.51 -18.55
CA ALA A 78 7.51 2.77 -18.62
C ALA A 78 7.19 3.62 -17.37
N LEU A 79 7.94 3.40 -16.30
CA LEU A 79 7.87 4.20 -15.07
C LEU A 79 8.72 5.47 -15.24
N THR A 80 8.17 6.62 -14.90
CA THR A 80 8.82 7.93 -15.09
C THR A 80 9.07 8.67 -13.78
N GLU A 81 8.28 8.43 -12.75
CA GLU A 81 8.35 9.19 -11.50
C GLU A 81 7.58 8.51 -10.35
N PHE A 82 7.75 9.06 -9.15
CA PHE A 82 6.86 8.90 -8.01
C PHE A 82 6.24 10.28 -7.72
N ALA A 83 5.03 10.50 -8.22
CA ALA A 83 4.33 11.79 -8.09
C ALA A 83 3.58 11.94 -6.75
N GLU A 84 3.67 10.93 -5.88
CA GLU A 84 2.98 10.86 -4.59
C GLU A 84 3.95 10.31 -3.56
N SER A 85 3.79 10.76 -2.32
CA SER A 85 4.55 10.28 -1.17
C SER A 85 4.12 8.88 -0.73
N ALA A 86 4.96 8.20 0.04
CA ALA A 86 4.62 6.90 0.60
C ALA A 86 3.63 7.08 1.76
N GLN A 87 2.56 6.30 1.73
CA GLN A 87 1.47 6.35 2.70
C GLN A 87 1.59 5.18 3.67
N VAL A 88 1.70 5.47 4.96
CA VAL A 88 1.50 4.48 6.02
C VAL A 88 0.05 4.49 6.44
N ALA A 89 -0.57 3.32 6.55
CA ALA A 89 -1.95 3.15 6.97
C ALA A 89 -2.04 2.22 8.19
N ARG A 90 -2.79 2.65 9.21
CA ARG A 90 -3.21 1.86 10.37
C ARG A 90 -4.67 1.43 10.21
N TYR A 91 -4.92 0.14 10.41
CA TYR A 91 -6.25 -0.47 10.44
C TYR A 91 -6.44 -1.13 11.81
N GLY A 92 -7.28 -0.54 12.66
CA GLY A 92 -7.55 -1.05 14.00
C GLY A 92 -8.84 -1.86 14.09
N ALA A 93 -8.85 -2.89 14.95
CA ALA A 93 -10.03 -3.73 15.19
C ALA A 93 -11.20 -2.95 15.81
N GLU A 94 -10.92 -1.87 16.54
CA GLU A 94 -11.92 -1.02 17.21
C GLU A 94 -12.94 -0.40 16.26
N ARG A 95 -12.64 -0.33 14.95
CA ARG A 95 -13.52 0.20 13.89
C ARG A 95 -13.70 -0.76 12.73
N GLU A 96 -13.29 -2.02 12.90
CA GLU A 96 -13.21 -3.02 11.84
C GLU A 96 -12.44 -2.48 10.62
N GLY A 97 -11.25 -1.91 10.86
CA GLY A 97 -10.48 -1.21 9.82
C GLY A 97 -10.33 -2.02 8.54
N HIS A 98 -10.65 -1.42 7.39
CA HIS A 98 -10.66 -2.07 6.08
C HIS A 98 -10.49 -1.07 4.93
N PHE A 99 -10.33 -1.61 3.72
CA PHE A 99 -10.53 -0.87 2.47
C PHE A 99 -11.16 -1.84 1.48
N ASP A 100 -12.44 -1.68 1.16
CA ASP A 100 -13.16 -2.58 0.26
C ASP A 100 -12.63 -2.51 -1.18
N TRP A 101 -13.10 -3.42 -2.04
CA TRP A 101 -12.63 -3.58 -3.41
C TRP A 101 -12.53 -2.27 -4.18
N HIS A 102 -11.32 -1.91 -4.57
CA HIS A 102 -11.01 -0.70 -5.32
C HIS A 102 -9.84 -0.92 -6.27
N SER A 103 -9.67 0.05 -7.16
CA SER A 103 -8.51 0.19 -8.03
C SER A 103 -7.78 1.48 -7.65
N ASP A 104 -6.46 1.44 -7.70
CA ASP A 104 -5.64 2.62 -7.37
C ASP A 104 -5.56 3.60 -8.52
N ILE A 105 -5.66 3.16 -9.77
CA ILE A 105 -5.85 4.09 -10.88
C ILE A 105 -7.24 4.72 -10.81
N GLY A 106 -7.32 6.01 -11.08
CA GLY A 106 -8.56 6.78 -11.03
C GLY A 106 -8.55 7.98 -11.98
N ALA A 107 -9.63 8.75 -12.02
CA ALA A 107 -9.83 9.84 -12.98
C ALA A 107 -8.98 11.11 -12.71
N GLY A 108 -8.31 11.20 -11.55
CA GLY A 108 -7.47 12.35 -11.21
C GLY A 108 -6.18 12.42 -12.02
N ALA A 109 -5.64 13.63 -12.27
CA ALA A 109 -4.46 13.84 -13.12
C ALA A 109 -3.21 13.05 -12.68
N VAL A 110 -3.05 12.80 -11.38
CA VAL A 110 -1.98 11.97 -10.83
C VAL A 110 -2.39 10.49 -10.79
N ALA A 111 -3.57 10.19 -10.24
CA ALA A 111 -4.08 8.82 -10.11
C ALA A 111 -4.18 8.08 -11.47
N ALA A 112 -4.56 8.79 -12.54
CA ALA A 112 -4.66 8.24 -13.91
C ALA A 112 -3.33 7.75 -14.48
N ARG A 113 -2.21 8.14 -13.88
CA ARG A 113 -0.85 7.80 -14.31
C ARG A 113 -0.21 6.70 -13.47
N ARG A 114 -0.86 6.24 -12.39
CA ARG A 114 -0.37 5.14 -11.55
C ARG A 114 -0.25 3.85 -12.39
N LYS A 115 0.92 3.24 -12.35
CA LYS A 115 1.28 2.01 -13.08
C LYS A 115 1.43 0.83 -12.15
N LEU A 116 2.24 0.99 -11.12
CA LEU A 116 2.47 -0.03 -10.11
C LEU A 116 2.09 0.52 -8.74
N THR A 117 1.40 -0.32 -7.98
CA THR A 117 1.22 -0.18 -6.55
C THR A 117 2.16 -1.15 -5.87
N MET A 118 2.86 -0.69 -4.85
CA MET A 118 3.57 -1.55 -3.91
C MET A 118 2.95 -1.40 -2.52
N VAL A 119 2.60 -2.51 -1.89
CA VAL A 119 2.14 -2.57 -0.49
C VAL A 119 3.11 -3.43 0.31
N VAL A 120 3.63 -2.88 1.41
CA VAL A 120 4.49 -3.59 2.37
C VAL A 120 3.69 -3.89 3.63
N GLN A 121 3.75 -5.13 4.09
CA GLN A 121 3.19 -5.54 5.36
C GLN A 121 4.13 -5.11 6.50
N LEU A 122 3.68 -4.22 7.38
CA LEU A 122 4.52 -3.69 8.48
C LEU A 122 4.25 -4.37 9.83
N SER A 123 3.04 -4.90 10.04
CA SER A 123 2.70 -5.66 11.25
C SER A 123 3.13 -7.11 11.16
N GLU A 124 3.48 -7.70 12.31
CA GLU A 124 3.60 -9.15 12.45
C GLU A 124 2.25 -9.83 12.14
N PRO A 125 2.22 -10.92 11.33
CA PRO A 125 0.97 -11.61 11.00
C PRO A 125 0.24 -12.20 12.21
N GLY A 126 0.96 -12.50 13.31
CA GLY A 126 0.35 -12.93 14.58
C GLY A 126 -0.23 -11.79 15.43
N GLY A 127 -0.01 -10.53 15.06
CA GLY A 127 -0.44 -9.35 15.81
C GLY A 127 -1.87 -8.88 15.51
N TYR A 128 -2.53 -9.47 14.51
CA TYR A 128 -3.89 -9.12 14.12
C TYR A 128 -4.67 -10.29 13.51
N GLN A 129 -6.00 -10.21 13.48
CA GLN A 129 -6.88 -11.11 12.73
C GLN A 129 -7.64 -10.34 11.65
N GLY A 130 -7.97 -11.00 10.53
CA GLY A 130 -8.51 -10.31 9.35
C GLY A 130 -7.42 -9.47 8.67
N GLY A 131 -7.75 -8.28 8.18
CA GLY A 131 -6.75 -7.36 7.61
C GLY A 131 -6.00 -7.90 6.39
N THR A 132 -6.53 -8.92 5.71
CA THR A 132 -5.85 -9.56 4.59
C THR A 132 -5.88 -8.63 3.39
N LEU A 133 -4.71 -8.35 2.79
CA LEU A 133 -4.64 -7.76 1.46
C LEU A 133 -5.00 -8.84 0.43
N GLU A 134 -6.12 -8.64 -0.26
CA GLU A 134 -6.60 -9.52 -1.33
C GLU A 134 -6.51 -8.79 -2.67
N LEU A 135 -6.06 -9.49 -3.69
CA LEU A 135 -5.96 -9.01 -5.08
C LEU A 135 -6.84 -9.87 -5.99
N TRP A 136 -7.44 -9.26 -7.01
CA TRP A 136 -8.29 -9.94 -7.99
C TRP A 136 -7.77 -9.73 -9.42
N PRO A 137 -6.58 -10.27 -9.76
CA PRO A 137 -5.93 -9.96 -11.03
C PRO A 137 -6.55 -10.66 -12.26
N ASP A 138 -7.29 -11.74 -12.06
CA ASP A 138 -7.62 -12.69 -13.13
C ASP A 138 -8.93 -13.46 -12.94
N GLY A 139 -9.88 -12.89 -12.20
CA GLY A 139 -11.16 -13.54 -11.93
C GLY A 139 -11.22 -14.30 -10.60
N PHE A 140 -10.10 -14.40 -9.89
CA PHE A 140 -10.00 -15.07 -8.59
C PHE A 140 -9.31 -14.19 -7.56
N ALA A 141 -9.84 -14.16 -6.33
CA ALA A 141 -9.18 -13.51 -5.21
C ALA A 141 -7.92 -14.27 -4.79
N ARG A 142 -6.83 -13.55 -4.57
CA ARG A 142 -5.52 -14.05 -4.14
C ARG A 142 -5.05 -13.25 -2.94
N GLU A 143 -4.63 -13.93 -1.89
CA GLU A 143 -4.06 -13.26 -0.72
C GLU A 143 -2.61 -12.86 -0.99
N ALA A 144 -2.23 -11.66 -0.57
CA ALA A 144 -0.84 -11.24 -0.52
C ALA A 144 -0.07 -11.95 0.60
N GLN A 145 1.25 -11.98 0.49
CA GLN A 145 2.12 -12.48 1.55
C GLN A 145 1.96 -11.65 2.82
N LYS A 146 1.76 -12.32 3.97
CA LYS A 146 1.53 -11.67 5.28
C LYS A 146 2.80 -11.57 6.13
N ALA A 147 3.92 -12.12 5.67
CA ALA A 147 5.20 -11.99 6.36
C ALA A 147 5.55 -10.50 6.52
N ARG A 148 5.90 -10.11 7.74
CA ARG A 148 6.33 -8.74 8.02
C ARG A 148 7.56 -8.39 7.18
N GLY A 149 7.54 -7.20 6.60
CA GLY A 149 8.60 -6.72 5.72
C GLY A 149 8.50 -7.21 4.28
N ALA A 150 7.55 -8.11 3.97
CA ALA A 150 7.29 -8.51 2.59
C ALA A 150 6.54 -7.39 1.84
N ALA A 151 6.98 -7.12 0.62
CA ALA A 151 6.27 -6.24 -0.32
C ALA A 151 5.54 -7.06 -1.38
N THR A 152 4.32 -6.64 -1.71
CA THR A 152 3.57 -7.11 -2.86
C THR A 152 3.43 -5.97 -3.86
N VAL A 153 3.89 -6.19 -5.08
CA VAL A 153 3.86 -5.22 -6.19
C VAL A 153 2.88 -5.72 -7.25
N PHE A 154 2.00 -4.85 -7.73
CA PHE A 154 0.98 -5.20 -8.71
C PHE A 154 0.60 -3.99 -9.57
N PRO A 155 0.03 -4.20 -10.78
CA PRO A 155 -0.45 -3.10 -11.59
C PRO A 155 -1.58 -2.35 -10.89
N SER A 156 -1.54 -1.01 -10.87
CA SER A 156 -2.49 -0.18 -10.10
C SER A 156 -3.94 -0.25 -10.57
N PHE A 157 -4.22 -0.90 -11.71
CA PHE A 157 -5.57 -1.22 -12.18
C PHE A 157 -6.12 -2.57 -11.68
N VAL A 158 -5.32 -3.36 -10.96
CA VAL A 158 -5.80 -4.58 -10.33
C VAL A 158 -6.72 -4.24 -9.17
N LEU A 159 -7.92 -4.80 -9.19
CA LEU A 159 -8.88 -4.67 -8.10
C LEU A 159 -8.31 -5.35 -6.85
N HIS A 160 -8.31 -4.66 -5.73
CA HIS A 160 -7.78 -5.17 -4.46
C HIS A 160 -8.52 -4.60 -3.27
N ARG A 161 -8.39 -5.26 -2.12
CA ARG A 161 -9.00 -4.82 -0.85
C ARG A 161 -8.16 -5.21 0.35
N VAL A 162 -8.41 -4.58 1.48
CA VAL A 162 -8.00 -5.03 2.81
C VAL A 162 -9.24 -5.47 3.56
N THR A 163 -9.33 -6.76 3.91
CA THR A 163 -10.47 -7.28 4.68
C THR A 163 -10.54 -6.64 6.09
N PRO A 164 -11.72 -6.59 6.73
CA PRO A 164 -11.85 -6.04 8.07
C PRO A 164 -10.86 -6.66 9.07
N VAL A 165 -10.17 -5.81 9.82
CA VAL A 165 -9.39 -6.22 10.99
C VAL A 165 -10.36 -6.49 12.13
N THR A 166 -10.36 -7.70 12.69
CA THR A 166 -11.29 -8.12 13.74
C THR A 166 -10.64 -8.25 15.12
N ALA A 167 -9.31 -8.30 15.17
CA ALA A 167 -8.52 -8.26 16.40
C ALA A 167 -7.15 -7.63 16.14
N GLY A 168 -6.61 -6.91 17.13
CA GLY A 168 -5.31 -6.24 17.02
C GLY A 168 -5.32 -5.06 16.05
N GLU A 169 -4.15 -4.76 15.48
CA GLU A 169 -4.00 -3.68 14.49
C GLU A 169 -3.01 -4.04 13.38
N ARG A 170 -3.35 -3.63 12.16
CA ARG A 170 -2.55 -3.84 10.97
C ARG A 170 -1.98 -2.52 10.47
N TRP A 171 -0.68 -2.52 10.23
CA TRP A 171 0.05 -1.44 9.59
C TRP A 171 0.55 -1.87 8.21
N SER A 172 0.45 -0.97 7.23
CA SER A 172 1.03 -1.16 5.90
C SER A 172 1.63 0.12 5.35
N LEU A 173 2.65 -0.01 4.50
CA LEU A 173 3.21 1.06 3.69
C LEU A 173 2.78 0.87 2.24
N THR A 174 2.20 1.90 1.63
CA THR A 174 1.76 1.89 0.24
C THR A 174 2.44 3.01 -0.54
N ILE A 175 2.85 2.72 -1.78
CA ILE A 175 3.38 3.71 -2.72
C ILE A 175 2.94 3.37 -4.14
N TRP A 176 2.83 4.42 -4.97
CA TRP A 176 2.48 4.32 -6.38
C TRP A 176 3.59 4.86 -7.26
N ALA A 177 3.98 4.09 -8.28
CA ALA A 177 4.87 4.54 -9.33
C ALA A 177 4.07 4.94 -10.57
N HIS A 178 4.47 6.02 -11.22
CA HIS A 178 3.70 6.64 -12.30
C HIS A 178 4.42 6.53 -13.64
N GLY A 179 3.65 6.63 -14.72
CA GLY A 179 4.15 6.58 -16.09
C GLY A 179 3.23 7.30 -17.08
N PRO A 180 3.53 7.23 -18.39
CA PRO A 180 2.66 7.77 -19.43
C PRO A 180 1.26 7.18 -19.36
N ALA A 181 0.24 7.88 -19.88
CA ALA A 181 -1.12 7.36 -19.97
C ALA A 181 -1.15 5.96 -20.64
N PHE A 182 -2.06 5.08 -20.20
CA PHE A 182 -2.33 3.84 -20.93
C PHE A 182 -2.82 4.18 -22.34
N ARG A 183 -2.30 3.48 -23.34
CA ARG A 183 -2.59 3.68 -24.77
C ARG A 183 -2.91 2.34 -25.40
#